data_AF-A0A1H9QNC4-F1
#
_entry.id   AF-A0A1H9QNC4-F1
#
_cell.length_a   1.000
_cell.length_b   1.000
_cell.length_c   1.000
_cell.angle_alpha   90.00
_cell.angle_beta   90.00
_cell.angle_gamma   90.00
#
_symmetry.space_group_name_H-M   'P 1'
#
loop_
_entity.id
_entity.type
_entity.pdbx_description
1 polymer ?
#
loop_
_entity_poly.entity_id
_entity_poly.type
_entity_poly.pdbx_seq_one_letter_code
_entity_poly.pdbx_strand_id
1 'polypeptide(L)' 'MCTYATSMENKGVEKGLRALVNSLKDYIKDFDALYEAIIKNEDYANVSKEQVRKYY' A
#
# COMPACT_ATOMS: atom_id res chain seq x y z
N MET A 1 23.35 -14.35 -4.54
CA MET A 1 23.31 -13.12 -3.70
C MET A 1 22.53 -12.05 -4.44
N CYS A 2 21.21 -11.98 -4.23
CA CYS A 2 20.35 -10.93 -4.83
C CYS A 2 19.46 -10.29 -3.74
N THR A 3 20.02 -9.99 -2.57
CA THR A 3 19.29 -9.42 -1.44
C THR A 3 19.08 -7.89 -1.52
N TYR A 4 19.84 -7.20 -2.37
CA TYR A 4 19.79 -5.73 -2.49
C TYR A 4 18.67 -5.23 -3.40
N ALA A 5 18.42 -5.89 -4.54
CA ALA A 5 17.35 -5.51 -5.47
C ALA A 5 15.95 -5.61 -4.80
N THR A 6 15.66 -6.78 -4.20
CA THR A 6 14.43 -7.01 -3.44
C THR A 6 14.23 -6.01 -2.28
N SER A 7 15.31 -5.58 -1.62
CA SER A 7 15.23 -4.60 -0.53
C SER A 7 14.94 -3.17 -1.01
N MET A 8 15.38 -2.79 -2.21
CA MET A 8 15.05 -1.48 -2.79
C MET A 8 13.65 -1.45 -3.38
N GLU A 9 13.24 -2.54 -4.05
CA GLU A 9 11.87 -2.73 -4.55
C GLU A 9 10.86 -2.66 -3.39
N ASN A 10 11.13 -3.35 -2.27
CA ASN A 10 10.28 -3.29 -1.09
C ASN A 10 10.14 -1.87 -0.49
N LYS A 11 11.20 -1.05 -0.53
CA LYS A 11 11.14 0.35 -0.07
C LYS A 11 10.35 1.25 -1.02
N GLY A 12 10.39 0.97 -2.33
CA GLY A 12 9.60 1.67 -3.33
C GLY A 12 8.11 1.41 -3.17
N VAL A 13 7.75 0.12 -3.04
CA VAL A 13 6.37 -0.33 -2.80
C VAL A 13 5.82 0.26 -1.50
N GLU A 14 6.60 0.25 -0.40
CA GLU A 14 6.14 0.80 0.88
C GLU A 14 5.86 2.31 0.81
N LYS A 15 6.75 3.09 0.19
CA LYS A 15 6.55 4.53 0.01
C LYS A 15 5.33 4.83 -0.87
N GLY A 16 5.16 4.06 -1.95
CA GLY A 16 4.02 4.19 -2.84
C GLY A 16 2.70 3.84 -2.14
N LEU A 17 2.68 2.77 -1.35
CA LEU A 17 1.52 2.37 -0.55
C LEU A 17 1.12 3.48 0.42
N ARG A 18 2.09 4.04 1.16
CA ARG A 18 1.84 5.16 2.08
C ARG A 18 1.26 6.39 1.36
N ALA A 19 1.80 6.73 0.19
CA ALA A 19 1.32 7.87 -0.58
C ALA A 19 -0.11 7.63 -1.10
N LEU A 20 -0.40 6.43 -1.58
CA LEU A 20 -1.73 6.04 -2.07
C LEU A 20 -2.78 6.08 -0.95
N VAL A 21 -2.48 5.50 0.21
CA VAL A 21 -3.37 5.54 1.39
C VAL A 21 -3.67 6.97 1.81
N ASN A 22 -2.63 7.81 1.95
CA ASN A 22 -2.82 9.20 2.33
C ASN A 22 -3.61 10.00 1.30
N SER A 23 -3.46 9.71 0.01
CA SER A 23 -4.21 10.39 -1.04
C SER A 23 -5.69 9.98 -1.04
N LEU A 24 -5.99 8.71 -0.73
CA LEU A 24 -7.35 8.17 -0.78
C LEU A 24 -8.14 8.41 0.51
N LYS A 25 -7.50 8.44 1.69
CA LYS A 25 -8.22 8.54 2.98
C LYS A 25 -8.92 9.88 3.20
N ASP A 26 -8.54 10.91 2.45
CA ASP A 26 -9.27 12.17 2.45
C ASP A 26 -10.65 12.05 1.78
N TYR A 27 -10.76 11.20 0.76
CA TYR A 27 -11.99 10.97 -0.01
C TYR A 27 -12.79 9.76 0.50
N ILE A 28 -12.12 8.72 0.98
CA ILE A 28 -12.72 7.48 1.46
C ILE A 28 -12.50 7.37 2.97
N LYS A 29 -13.56 7.63 3.74
CA LYS A 29 -13.55 7.57 5.23
C LYS A 29 -13.82 6.18 5.79
N ASP A 30 -14.23 5.24 4.94
CA ASP A 30 -14.37 3.83 5.29
C ASP A 30 -13.08 3.07 4.97
N PHE A 31 -12.52 2.40 5.97
CA PHE A 31 -11.25 1.71 5.84
C PHE A 31 -11.33 0.50 4.89
N ASP A 32 -12.43 -0.25 4.95
CA ASP A 32 -12.61 -1.44 4.11
C ASP A 32 -12.74 -1.03 2.63
N ALA A 33 -13.52 0.01 2.33
CA ALA A 33 -13.64 0.56 0.98
C ALA A 33 -12.30 1.11 0.45
N LEU A 34 -11.49 1.75 1.32
CA LEU A 34 -10.15 2.21 0.93
C LEU A 34 -9.21 1.03 0.66
N TYR A 35 -9.24 0.00 1.50
CA TYR A 35 -8.46 -1.21 1.30
C TYR A 35 -8.81 -1.91 -0.01
N GLU A 36 -10.11 -2.07 -0.31
CA GLU A 36 -10.59 -2.64 -1.57
C GLU A 36 -10.11 -1.84 -2.79
N ALA A 37 -10.05 -0.51 -2.69
CA ALA A 37 -9.51 0.33 -3.76
C ALA A 37 -8.00 0.13 -3.96
N ILE A 38 -7.25 -0.13 -2.88
CA ILE A 38 -5.80 -0.34 -2.94
C ILE A 38 -5.45 -1.69 -3.56
N ILE A 39 -6.11 -2.78 -3.15
CA ILE A 39 -5.78 -4.13 -3.66
C ILE A 39 -6.23 -4.36 -5.12
N LYS A 40 -7.03 -3.45 -5.68
CA LYS A 40 -7.34 -3.42 -7.13
C LYS A 40 -6.14 -2.99 -7.97
N ASN A 41 -5.13 -2.34 -7.36
CA ASN A 41 -3.88 -2.02 -8.03
C ASN A 41 -2.97 -3.26 -8.03
N GLU A 42 -2.46 -3.67 -9.19
CA GLU A 42 -1.66 -4.89 -9.33
C GLU A 42 -0.40 -4.87 -8.44
N ASP A 43 0.26 -3.71 -8.36
CA ASP A 43 1.43 -3.48 -7.49
C ASP A 43 1.14 -3.66 -5.99
N TYR A 44 -0.13 -3.54 -5.59
CA TYR A 44 -0.57 -3.64 -4.19
C TYR A 44 -1.54 -4.79 -3.93
N ALA A 45 -1.79 -5.67 -4.90
CA ALA A 45 -2.79 -6.75 -4.76
C ALA A 45 -2.48 -7.72 -3.60
N ASN A 46 -1.20 -7.83 -3.21
CA ASN A 46 -0.72 -8.72 -2.15
C ASN A 46 -0.52 -8.03 -0.79
N VAL A 47 -0.83 -6.73 -0.65
CA VAL A 47 -0.67 -6.05 0.63
C VAL A 47 -1.75 -6.49 1.61
N SER A 48 -1.39 -6.70 2.87
CA SER A 48 -2.37 -7.06 3.90
C SER A 48 -3.10 -5.84 4.45
N LYS A 49 -4.31 -6.05 5.00
CA LYS A 49 -5.04 -5.00 5.73
C LYS A 49 -4.19 -4.34 6.82
N GLU A 50 -3.36 -5.11 7.52
CA GLU A 50 -2.44 -4.58 8.54
C GLU A 50 -1.41 -3.62 7.96
N GLN A 51 -0.84 -3.90 6.78
CA GLN A 51 0.11 -2.99 6.13
C GLN A 51 -0.56 -1.67 5.74
N VAL A 52 -1.79 -1.72 5.23
CA VAL A 52 -2.57 -0.52 4.87
C VAL A 52 -2.94 0.27 6.12
N ARG A 53 -3.35 -0.41 7.20
CA ARG A 53 -3.77 0.20 8.46
C ARG A 53 -2.68 1.01 9.16
N LYS A 54 -1.40 0.71 8.90
CA LYS A 54 -0.27 1.52 9.42
C LYS A 54 -0.27 2.96 8.92
N TYR A 55 -0.90 3.23 7.77
CA TYR A 55 -0.86 4.54 7.10
C TYR A 55 -2.21 5.26 7.02
N TYR A 56 -3.30 4.55 7.33
CA TYR A 56 -4.65 5.10 7.38
C TYR A 56 -4.80 6.00 8.61
#